data_AF-A0A6I0EN09-F1
#
_entry.id   AF-A0A6I0EN09-F1
#
_cell.length_a   1.000
_cell.length_b   1.000
_cell.length_c   1.000
_cell.angle_alpha   90.00
_cell.angle_beta   90.00
_cell.angle_gamma   90.00
#
_symmetry.space_group_name_H-M   'P 1'
#
loop_
_entity.id
_entity.type
_entity.pdbx_description
1 polymer ?
#
loop_
_entity_poly.entity_id
_entity_poly.type
_entity_poly.pdbx_seq_one_letter_code
_entity_poly.pdbx_strand_id
1 'polypeptide(L)'
;MPHAGLSAAGCKGRFSSASPTNGLALLSSRNASTRHLFGFINSWPKAILAAGFFTLTNYVIFEDVLRHGAVITTDHLLSFAVLVGTFAAGHWFWPTLASKEFGTAAGLALLFAAGTVYCVLTSAGRNAEALANKAAKVTEANGPYAELERKAQGAKSDLTEAQGKLTAAENGAKAAATKADDVCRENGSKSWKCRTERTNADAAEGRKAKAEQTRDDKKGASIMAEARLSVATKKDTNVDLKYAAKVLGYIGVTVTDDMLADIVPFIKSVFCEFATLLFAAGAFGHRRGTVPQSETPATVAPPVEPSRNRPMEPSRNHPVLVVSRGATVPRVLTTVPAAMDGALVLLRQHLAVHETVFQSELVDLFGTVSKSTVSRWCDAWERDEIIVRTVSGRDKIVSLAAPKRSVWRIAR
;
A
#
# COMPACT_ATOMS: atom_id res chain seq x y z
N MET A 1 -63.05 -29.77 34.80
CA MET A 1 -63.09 -31.11 34.19
C MET A 1 -61.67 -31.69 34.23
N PRO A 2 -61.48 -32.88 34.84
CA PRO A 2 -60.20 -33.52 35.09
C PRO A 2 -59.96 -34.73 34.16
N HIS A 3 -58.95 -35.56 34.51
CA HIS A 3 -58.53 -36.87 33.95
C HIS A 3 -57.47 -36.78 32.86
N ALA A 4 -56.43 -37.61 32.78
CA ALA A 4 -55.93 -38.79 33.51
C ALA A 4 -54.41 -38.86 33.14
N GLY A 5 -53.46 -39.40 33.90
CA GLY A 5 -53.42 -40.65 34.65
C GLY A 5 -52.32 -41.52 34.02
N LEU A 6 -51.35 -41.98 34.82
CA LEU A 6 -50.89 -43.39 34.89
C LEU A 6 -49.68 -43.55 35.80
N SER A 7 -49.79 -44.59 36.63
CA SER A 7 -48.95 -45.02 37.73
C SER A 7 -48.56 -46.47 37.49
N ALA A 8 -47.34 -46.87 37.85
CA ALA A 8 -46.93 -48.19 38.39
C ALA A 8 -45.39 -48.15 38.54
N ALA A 9 -44.73 -48.26 39.70
CA ALA A 9 -44.76 -49.21 40.83
C ALA A 9 -44.06 -50.55 40.54
N GLY A 10 -43.06 -50.88 41.39
CA GLY A 10 -42.39 -52.19 41.54
C GLY A 10 -40.97 -52.24 40.94
N CYS A 11 -39.91 -52.77 41.56
CA CYS A 11 -39.82 -53.75 42.63
C CYS A 11 -38.47 -53.63 43.37
N LYS A 12 -38.48 -53.97 44.67
CA LYS A 12 -37.30 -54.13 45.53
C LYS A 12 -36.56 -55.44 45.20
N GLY A 13 -35.23 -55.40 45.20
CA GLY A 13 -34.36 -56.57 45.23
C GLY A 13 -33.09 -56.28 46.00
N ARG A 14 -32.99 -56.82 47.21
CA ARG A 14 -31.85 -56.73 48.14
C ARG A 14 -31.14 -58.08 48.07
N PHE A 15 -29.86 -58.13 47.68
CA PHE A 15 -28.99 -59.26 48.01
C PHE A 15 -27.57 -58.76 48.28
N SER A 16 -27.08 -59.18 49.44
CA SER A 16 -25.74 -58.98 49.96
C SER A 16 -25.04 -60.34 49.91
N SER A 17 -23.84 -60.42 49.34
CA SER A 17 -22.90 -61.52 49.62
C SER A 17 -21.48 -61.07 49.34
N ALA A 18 -20.62 -61.33 50.32
CA ALA A 18 -19.24 -60.91 50.43
C ALA A 18 -18.26 -61.67 49.50
N SER A 19 -17.15 -61.00 49.17
CA SER A 19 -15.72 -61.43 49.04
C SER A 19 -15.34 -62.74 48.31
N PRO A 20 -14.04 -62.97 48.01
CA PRO A 20 -12.94 -62.08 47.63
C PRO A 20 -12.23 -62.60 46.34
N THR A 21 -11.37 -61.82 45.69
CA THR A 21 -10.06 -62.33 45.18
C THR A 21 -9.26 -61.24 44.49
N ASN A 22 -8.02 -61.15 44.96
CA ASN A 22 -6.88 -60.49 44.35
C ASN A 22 -6.66 -60.94 42.90
N GLY A 23 -6.12 -60.02 42.09
CA GLY A 23 -5.40 -60.39 40.88
C GLY A 23 -5.96 -59.73 39.62
N LEU A 24 -5.39 -58.57 39.27
CA LEU A 24 -5.00 -58.17 37.91
C LEU A 24 -4.61 -56.68 37.92
N ALA A 25 -3.60 -56.37 38.72
CA ALA A 25 -2.75 -55.22 38.47
C ALA A 25 -1.62 -55.72 37.56
N LEU A 26 -1.75 -55.49 36.25
CA LEU A 26 -0.68 -55.46 35.24
C LEU A 26 -1.35 -55.37 33.86
N LEU A 27 -0.81 -54.52 32.98
CA LEU A 27 -1.27 -54.21 31.61
C LEU A 27 -2.20 -52.98 31.46
N SER A 28 -1.82 -51.86 32.07
CA SER A 28 -2.16 -50.53 31.52
C SER A 28 -0.95 -49.61 31.55
N SER A 29 0.19 -50.09 31.04
CA SER A 29 1.41 -49.30 30.86
C SER A 29 2.00 -49.58 29.48
N ARG A 30 1.26 -49.23 28.42
CA ARG A 30 1.76 -49.35 27.03
C ARG A 30 1.43 -48.18 26.10
N ASN A 31 0.91 -47.05 26.60
CA ASN A 31 0.58 -45.89 25.75
C ASN A 31 1.34 -44.58 26.07
N ALA A 32 2.47 -44.65 26.78
CA ALA A 32 3.28 -43.46 27.09
C ALA A 32 4.58 -43.32 26.28
N SER A 33 4.92 -44.28 25.41
CA SER A 33 6.26 -44.35 24.76
C SER A 33 6.25 -44.08 23.25
N THR A 34 5.39 -43.20 22.77
CA THR A 34 5.48 -42.64 21.39
C THR A 34 5.50 -41.13 21.35
N ARG A 35 5.55 -40.44 22.50
CA ARG A 35 5.59 -38.96 22.58
C ARG A 35 7.00 -38.34 22.57
N HIS A 36 8.06 -39.13 22.34
CA HIS A 36 9.44 -38.60 22.42
C HIS A 36 10.17 -38.43 21.08
N LEU A 37 9.62 -38.92 19.96
CA LEU A 37 10.29 -38.76 18.65
C LEU A 37 10.11 -37.38 18.01
N PHE A 38 9.23 -36.52 18.54
CA PHE A 38 9.07 -35.11 18.12
C PHE A 38 9.43 -34.11 19.24
N GLY A 39 10.40 -34.44 20.09
CA GLY A 39 10.82 -33.62 21.23
C GLY A 39 11.50 -32.28 20.90
N PHE A 40 11.57 -31.88 19.63
CA PHE A 40 12.26 -30.65 19.21
C PHE A 40 11.34 -29.42 19.16
N ILE A 41 10.03 -29.61 19.02
CA ILE A 41 9.08 -28.51 18.79
C ILE A 41 8.31 -28.21 20.08
N ASN A 42 8.67 -27.12 20.75
CA ASN A 42 7.99 -26.66 21.96
C ASN A 42 6.65 -25.98 21.67
N SER A 43 6.45 -25.53 20.42
CA SER A 43 5.20 -24.91 19.97
C SER A 43 5.04 -25.02 18.45
N TRP A 44 4.10 -25.86 18.00
CA TRP A 44 3.75 -26.00 16.59
C TRP A 44 3.32 -24.69 15.92
N PRO A 45 2.46 -23.85 16.54
CA PRO A 45 2.11 -22.55 15.94
C PRO A 45 3.33 -21.67 15.63
N LYS A 46 4.32 -21.64 16.53
CA LYS A 46 5.54 -20.85 16.31
C LYS A 46 6.43 -21.47 15.23
N ALA A 47 6.53 -22.79 15.18
CA ALA A 47 7.29 -23.48 14.13
C ALA A 47 6.69 -23.22 12.74
N ILE A 48 5.35 -23.24 12.63
CA ILE A 48 4.63 -22.92 11.40
C ILE A 48 4.89 -21.46 10.99
N LEU A 49 4.83 -20.52 11.93
CA LEU A 49 5.14 -19.12 11.64
C LEU A 49 6.59 -18.94 11.17
N ALA A 50 7.56 -19.56 11.85
CA ALA A 50 8.96 -19.51 11.46
C ALA A 50 9.18 -20.07 10.05
N ALA A 51 8.59 -21.23 9.73
CA ALA A 51 8.64 -21.81 8.39
C ALA A 51 8.00 -20.89 7.35
N GLY A 52 6.84 -20.30 7.67
CA GLY A 52 6.14 -19.36 6.79
C GLY A 52 6.98 -18.13 6.44
N PHE A 53 7.58 -17.47 7.44
CA PHE A 53 8.45 -16.31 7.18
C PHE A 53 9.73 -16.72 6.45
N PHE A 54 10.35 -17.85 6.79
CA PHE A 54 11.51 -18.38 6.06
C PHE A 54 11.18 -18.63 4.58
N THR A 55 10.05 -19.27 4.28
CA THR A 55 9.58 -19.49 2.90
C THR A 55 9.32 -18.17 2.19
N LEU A 56 8.74 -17.17 2.88
CA LEU A 56 8.51 -15.85 2.31
C LEU A 56 9.82 -15.13 1.97
N THR A 57 10.82 -15.16 2.85
CA THR A 57 12.14 -14.58 2.57
C THR A 57 12.79 -15.25 1.36
N ASN A 58 12.74 -16.58 1.29
CA ASN A 58 13.23 -17.31 0.12
C ASN A 58 12.46 -16.90 -1.14
N TYR A 59 11.15 -16.79 -1.08
CA TYR A 59 10.35 -16.36 -2.23
C TYR A 59 10.79 -14.98 -2.76
N VAL A 60 11.09 -14.03 -1.87
CA VAL A 60 11.57 -12.68 -2.26
C VAL A 60 12.97 -12.73 -2.87
N ILE A 61 13.88 -13.52 -2.30
CA ILE A 61 15.26 -13.69 -2.80
C ILE A 61 15.31 -14.49 -4.11
N PHE A 62 14.26 -15.23 -4.45
CA PHE A 62 14.20 -16.05 -5.66
C PHE A 62 13.10 -15.62 -6.63
N GLU A 63 12.51 -14.43 -6.47
CA GLU A 63 11.38 -13.99 -7.30
C GLU A 63 11.75 -13.90 -8.79
N ASP A 64 12.97 -13.50 -9.10
CA ASP A 64 13.53 -13.47 -10.46
C ASP A 64 13.59 -14.87 -11.09
N VAL A 65 14.06 -15.87 -10.37
CA VAL A 65 14.06 -17.27 -10.83
C VAL A 65 12.63 -17.80 -10.96
N LEU A 66 11.79 -17.60 -9.95
CA LEU A 66 10.47 -18.23 -9.85
C LEU A 66 9.43 -17.61 -10.79
N ARG A 67 9.40 -16.28 -10.94
CA ARG A 67 8.42 -15.59 -11.79
C ARG A 67 8.94 -15.24 -13.18
N HIS A 68 10.22 -14.90 -13.28
CA HIS A 68 10.79 -14.38 -14.52
C HIS A 68 11.58 -15.46 -15.28
N GLY A 69 11.71 -16.67 -14.71
CA GLY A 69 12.40 -17.80 -15.34
C GLY A 69 13.90 -17.57 -15.49
N ALA A 70 14.50 -16.72 -14.65
CA ALA A 70 15.94 -16.49 -14.67
C ALA A 70 16.70 -17.79 -14.35
N VAL A 71 17.85 -17.98 -14.99
CA VAL A 71 18.72 -19.13 -14.72
C VAL A 71 19.24 -19.06 -13.29
N ILE A 72 19.22 -20.18 -12.56
CA ILE A 72 19.78 -20.26 -11.21
C ILE A 72 21.29 -19.99 -11.30
N THR A 73 21.70 -18.82 -10.82
CA THR A 73 23.11 -18.44 -10.75
C THR A 73 23.76 -18.90 -9.45
N THR A 74 25.09 -18.82 -9.38
CA THR A 74 25.86 -19.06 -8.16
C THR A 74 25.46 -18.12 -7.02
N ASP A 75 25.06 -16.88 -7.33
CA ASP A 75 24.60 -15.91 -6.32
C ASP A 75 23.34 -16.39 -5.62
N HIS A 76 22.39 -16.97 -6.34
CA HIS A 76 21.19 -17.54 -5.76
C HIS A 76 21.50 -18.65 -4.75
N LEU A 77 22.42 -19.56 -5.10
CA LEU A 77 22.85 -20.63 -4.21
C LEU A 77 23.59 -20.09 -2.99
N LEU A 78 24.43 -19.06 -3.16
CA LEU A 78 25.12 -18.39 -2.06
C LEU A 78 24.14 -17.66 -1.13
N SER A 79 23.15 -16.94 -1.65
CA SER A 79 22.13 -16.28 -0.84
C SER A 79 21.31 -17.30 -0.04
N PHE A 80 20.95 -18.45 -0.62
CA PHE A 80 20.29 -19.53 0.10
C PHE A 80 21.16 -20.10 1.23
N ALA A 81 22.43 -20.36 0.95
CA ALA A 81 23.38 -20.86 1.94
C ALA A 81 23.55 -19.87 3.11
N VAL A 82 23.64 -18.56 2.83
CA VAL A 82 23.69 -17.51 3.85
C VAL A 82 22.42 -17.52 4.71
N LEU A 83 21.25 -17.69 4.10
CA LEU A 83 19.97 -17.70 4.81
C LEU A 83 19.84 -18.91 5.74
N VAL A 84 20.20 -20.10 5.26
CA VAL A 84 20.27 -21.33 6.08
C VAL A 84 21.28 -21.18 7.22
N GLY A 85 22.47 -20.65 6.94
CA GLY A 85 23.51 -20.40 7.95
C GLY A 85 23.07 -19.40 9.01
N THR A 86 22.38 -18.33 8.60
CA THR A 86 21.82 -17.29 9.51
C THR A 86 20.76 -17.90 10.42
N PHE A 87 19.85 -18.70 9.88
CA PHE A 87 18.82 -19.38 10.65
C PHE A 87 19.43 -20.36 11.67
N ALA A 88 20.38 -21.18 11.23
CA ALA A 88 21.07 -22.12 12.10
C ALA A 88 21.85 -21.40 13.22
N ALA A 89 22.56 -20.32 12.90
CA ALA A 89 23.31 -19.53 13.86
C ALA A 89 22.40 -18.87 14.90
N GLY A 90 21.28 -18.28 14.47
CA GLY A 90 20.29 -17.70 15.37
C GLY A 90 19.66 -18.74 16.29
N HIS A 91 19.40 -19.95 15.79
CA HIS A 91 18.85 -21.04 16.60
C HIS A 91 19.86 -21.55 17.66
N TRP A 92 21.13 -21.71 17.31
CA TRP A 92 22.16 -22.25 18.21
C TRP A 92 22.79 -21.20 19.14
N PHE A 93 22.65 -19.91 18.84
CA PHE A 93 23.21 -18.84 19.68
C PHE A 93 22.78 -18.94 21.15
N TRP A 94 21.48 -19.09 21.41
CA TRP A 94 20.96 -19.08 22.78
C TRP A 94 21.38 -20.30 23.62
N PRO A 95 21.31 -21.55 23.10
CA PRO A 95 21.87 -22.72 23.78
C PRO A 95 23.36 -22.58 24.09
N THR A 96 24.17 -22.15 23.11
CA THR A 96 25.63 -21.99 23.30
C THR A 96 25.95 -20.92 24.34
N LEU A 97 25.20 -19.80 24.34
CA LEU A 97 25.32 -18.77 25.36
C LEU A 97 24.95 -19.31 26.75
N ALA A 98 23.88 -20.10 26.85
CA ALA A 98 23.45 -20.73 28.10
C ALA A 98 24.46 -21.76 28.63
N SER A 99 25.20 -22.44 27.74
CA SER A 99 26.30 -23.35 28.06
C SER A 99 27.59 -22.62 28.49
N LYS A 100 27.59 -21.28 28.53
CA LYS A 100 28.74 -20.43 28.90
C LYS A 100 29.94 -20.56 27.95
N GLU A 101 29.73 -21.04 26.72
CA GLU A 101 30.74 -21.09 25.68
C GLU A 101 30.82 -19.74 24.94
N PHE A 102 31.32 -18.71 25.63
CA PHE A 102 31.25 -17.33 25.14
C PHE A 102 31.94 -17.11 23.78
N GLY A 103 33.04 -17.81 23.50
CA GLY A 103 33.74 -17.70 22.21
C GLY A 103 32.87 -18.15 21.03
N THR A 104 32.30 -19.36 21.12
CA THR A 104 31.40 -19.90 20.10
C THR A 104 30.12 -19.07 20.00
N ALA A 105 29.55 -18.66 21.14
CA ALA A 105 28.36 -17.81 21.16
C ALA A 105 28.60 -16.47 20.47
N ALA A 106 29.76 -15.84 20.68
CA ALA A 106 30.14 -14.61 19.99
C ALA A 106 30.28 -14.81 18.47
N GLY A 107 30.91 -15.91 18.04
CA GLY A 107 30.99 -16.27 16.62
C GLY A 107 29.63 -16.46 15.96
N LEU A 108 28.72 -17.18 16.62
CA LEU A 108 27.34 -17.38 16.16
C LEU A 108 26.56 -16.06 16.10
N ALA A 109 26.71 -15.19 17.10
CA ALA A 109 26.09 -13.87 17.11
C ALA A 109 26.55 -12.99 15.95
N LEU A 110 27.86 -13.01 15.65
CA LEU A 110 28.43 -12.23 14.55
C LEU A 110 27.98 -12.77 13.19
N LEU A 111 27.99 -14.10 13.00
CA LEU A 111 27.53 -14.73 11.77
C LEU A 111 26.03 -14.46 11.54
N PHE A 112 25.25 -14.50 12.61
CA PHE A 112 23.84 -14.15 12.61
C PHE A 112 23.60 -12.68 12.23
N ALA A 113 24.33 -11.74 12.85
CA ALA A 113 24.21 -10.32 12.56
C ALA A 113 24.61 -10.02 11.10
N ALA A 114 25.73 -10.56 10.63
CA ALA A 114 26.21 -10.38 9.26
C ALA A 114 25.22 -10.97 8.23
N GLY A 115 24.71 -12.17 8.48
CA GLY A 115 23.73 -12.81 7.61
C GLY A 115 22.40 -12.06 7.54
N THR A 116 21.92 -11.53 8.68
CA THR A 116 20.73 -10.69 8.72
C THR A 116 20.93 -9.41 7.91
N VAL A 117 22.06 -8.72 8.09
CA VAL A 117 22.41 -7.52 7.31
C VAL A 117 22.46 -7.86 5.81
N TYR A 118 23.06 -8.98 5.44
CA TYR A 118 23.11 -9.44 4.05
C TYR A 118 21.71 -9.67 3.46
N CYS A 119 20.84 -10.44 4.14
CA CYS A 119 19.47 -10.69 3.67
C CYS A 119 18.68 -9.39 3.50
N VAL A 120 18.88 -8.44 4.42
CA VAL A 120 18.24 -7.13 4.38
C VAL A 120 18.72 -6.29 3.20
N LEU A 121 20.04 -6.20 3.00
CA LEU A 121 20.61 -5.40 1.90
C LEU A 121 20.24 -5.99 0.53
N THR A 122 20.28 -7.31 0.38
CA THR A 122 19.94 -7.99 -0.88
C THR A 122 18.45 -7.89 -1.22
N SER A 123 17.57 -8.06 -0.23
CA SER A 123 16.12 -7.87 -0.41
C SER A 123 15.76 -6.41 -0.67
N ALA A 124 16.48 -5.46 -0.05
CA ALA A 124 16.31 -4.04 -0.30
C ALA A 124 16.73 -3.67 -1.73
N GLY A 125 17.90 -4.15 -2.18
CA GLY A 125 18.41 -3.91 -3.53
C GLY A 125 17.45 -4.37 -4.63
N ARG A 126 16.93 -5.60 -4.54
CA ARG A 126 15.98 -6.14 -5.54
C ARG A 126 14.66 -5.36 -5.61
N ASN A 127 14.15 -4.94 -4.45
CA ASN A 127 12.97 -4.08 -4.38
C ASN A 127 13.25 -2.67 -4.92
N ALA A 128 14.44 -2.12 -4.65
CA ALA A 128 14.88 -0.85 -5.20
C ALA A 128 15.02 -0.92 -6.73
N GLU A 129 15.55 -2.01 -7.29
CA GLU A 129 15.57 -2.24 -8.74
C GLU A 129 14.17 -2.31 -9.35
N ALA A 130 13.23 -3.00 -8.69
CA ALA A 130 11.84 -3.05 -9.13
C ALA A 130 11.18 -1.65 -9.09
N LEU A 131 11.46 -0.85 -8.07
CA LEU A 131 11.01 0.54 -7.98
C LEU A 131 11.68 1.42 -9.04
N ALA A 132 12.98 1.26 -9.27
CA ALA A 132 13.73 1.98 -10.31
C ALA A 132 13.21 1.64 -11.70
N ASN A 133 12.91 0.38 -11.98
CA ASN A 133 12.30 -0.06 -13.25
C ASN A 133 10.89 0.53 -13.44
N LYS A 134 10.09 0.64 -12.38
CA LYS A 134 8.80 1.34 -12.41
C LYS A 134 9.00 2.84 -12.67
N ALA A 135 9.94 3.47 -11.98
CA ALA A 135 10.26 4.89 -12.16
C ALA A 135 10.79 5.18 -13.58
N ALA A 136 11.59 4.29 -14.16
CA ALA A 136 12.06 4.38 -15.54
C ALA A 136 10.90 4.29 -16.53
N LYS A 137 9.99 3.33 -16.37
CA LYS A 137 8.76 3.23 -17.19
C LYS A 137 7.85 4.46 -17.06
N VAL A 138 7.74 5.03 -15.86
CA VAL A 138 7.00 6.27 -15.64
C VAL A 138 7.70 7.45 -16.32
N THR A 139 9.03 7.53 -16.24
CA THR A 139 9.82 8.56 -16.93
C THR A 139 9.68 8.46 -18.43
N GLU A 140 9.76 7.25 -19.00
CA GLU A 140 9.53 6.98 -20.42
C GLU A 140 8.10 7.39 -20.83
N ALA A 141 7.09 7.01 -20.04
CA ALA A 141 5.71 7.40 -20.27
C ALA A 141 5.47 8.92 -20.14
N ASN A 142 6.32 9.63 -19.38
CA ASN A 142 6.28 11.08 -19.23
C ASN A 142 7.06 11.82 -20.33
N GLY A 143 7.80 11.13 -21.20
CA GLY A 143 8.50 11.73 -22.34
C GLY A 143 7.63 12.66 -23.20
N PRO A 144 6.42 12.21 -23.63
CA PRO A 144 5.49 13.06 -24.36
C PRO A 144 5.01 14.29 -23.55
N TYR A 145 4.84 14.15 -22.24
CA TYR A 145 4.46 15.27 -21.38
C TYR A 145 5.57 16.33 -21.33
N ALA A 146 6.83 15.91 -21.16
CA ALA A 146 7.98 16.82 -21.15
C ALA A 146 8.14 17.56 -22.49
N GLU A 147 7.86 16.90 -23.62
CA GLU A 147 7.85 17.55 -24.94
C GLU A 147 6.73 18.61 -25.04
N LEU A 148 5.52 18.29 -24.57
CA LEU A 148 4.41 19.23 -24.52
C LEU A 148 4.71 20.43 -23.60
N GLU A 149 5.35 20.20 -22.47
CA GLU A 149 5.77 21.24 -21.54
C GLU A 149 6.77 22.19 -22.21
N ARG A 150 7.78 21.66 -22.93
CA ARG A 150 8.72 22.48 -23.71
C ARG A 150 8.02 23.26 -24.81
N LYS A 151 7.04 22.68 -25.51
CA LYS A 151 6.25 23.39 -26.53
C LYS A 151 5.41 24.52 -25.93
N ALA A 152 4.79 24.29 -24.76
CA ALA A 152 4.04 25.32 -24.06
C ALA A 152 4.95 26.46 -23.58
N GLN A 153 6.12 26.15 -23.03
CA GLN A 153 7.12 27.16 -22.64
C GLN A 153 7.64 27.95 -23.86
N GLY A 154 7.94 27.27 -24.96
CA GLY A 154 8.34 27.92 -26.21
C GLY A 154 7.28 28.89 -26.73
N ALA A 155 6.01 28.46 -26.76
CA ALA A 155 4.90 29.30 -27.20
C ALA A 155 4.68 30.53 -26.29
N LYS A 156 4.95 30.41 -24.98
CA LYS A 156 4.95 31.56 -24.05
C LYS A 156 6.08 32.54 -24.32
N SER A 157 7.27 32.04 -24.63
CA SER A 157 8.41 32.88 -24.99
C SER A 157 8.13 33.67 -26.27
N ASP A 158 7.61 32.99 -27.30
CA ASP A 158 7.21 33.62 -28.57
C ASP A 158 6.14 34.71 -28.37
N LEU A 159 5.17 34.47 -27.48
CA LEU A 159 4.14 35.44 -27.14
C LEU A 159 4.74 36.67 -26.49
N THR A 160 5.68 36.49 -25.55
CA THR A 160 6.39 37.59 -24.89
C THR A 160 7.19 38.43 -25.90
N GLU A 161 7.88 37.77 -26.84
CA GLU A 161 8.60 38.45 -27.92
C GLU A 161 7.65 39.25 -28.83
N ALA A 162 6.52 38.66 -29.21
CA ALA A 162 5.50 39.34 -30.02
C ALA A 162 4.89 40.56 -29.30
N GLN A 163 4.68 40.47 -27.98
CA GLN A 163 4.26 41.62 -27.16
C GLN A 163 5.31 42.74 -27.13
N GLY A 164 6.60 42.40 -27.07
CA GLY A 164 7.69 43.36 -27.19
C GLY A 164 7.68 44.08 -28.54
N LYS A 165 7.49 43.33 -29.64
CA LYS A 165 7.38 43.89 -31.00
C LYS A 165 6.16 44.80 -31.16
N LEU A 166 5.02 44.43 -30.59
CA LEU A 166 3.82 45.28 -30.61
C LEU A 166 4.07 46.60 -29.87
N THR A 167 4.62 46.54 -28.65
CA THR A 167 4.95 47.74 -27.87
C THR A 167 5.90 48.68 -28.64
N ALA A 168 6.92 48.12 -29.29
CA ALA A 168 7.85 48.89 -30.12
C ALA A 168 7.14 49.53 -31.33
N ALA A 169 6.27 48.79 -32.01
CA ALA A 169 5.49 49.30 -33.14
C ALA A 169 4.49 50.39 -32.73
N GLU A 170 3.83 50.24 -31.57
CA GLU A 170 2.94 51.26 -31.00
C GLU A 170 3.67 52.56 -30.69
N ASN A 171 4.85 52.48 -30.07
CA ASN A 171 5.68 53.65 -29.79
C ASN A 171 6.15 54.31 -31.09
N GLY A 172 6.54 53.52 -32.10
CA GLY A 172 6.91 54.03 -33.41
C GLY A 172 5.76 54.71 -34.16
N ALA A 173 4.54 54.16 -34.08
CA ALA A 173 3.35 54.77 -34.67
C ALA A 173 3.00 56.10 -34.00
N LYS A 174 3.02 56.15 -32.65
CA LYS A 174 2.81 57.39 -31.88
C LYS A 174 3.83 58.47 -32.26
N ALA A 175 5.12 58.12 -32.29
CA ALA A 175 6.18 59.06 -32.65
C ALA A 175 6.04 59.59 -34.09
N ALA A 176 5.69 58.72 -35.05
CA ALA A 176 5.46 59.12 -36.43
C ALA A 176 4.24 60.05 -36.59
N ALA A 177 3.16 59.79 -35.84
CA ALA A 177 1.98 60.64 -35.82
C ALA A 177 2.29 62.03 -35.26
N THR A 178 2.95 62.13 -34.09
CA THR A 178 3.38 63.42 -33.52
C THR A 178 4.26 64.21 -34.49
N LYS A 179 5.23 63.54 -35.13
CA LYS A 179 6.11 64.17 -36.12
C LYS A 179 5.33 64.69 -37.33
N ALA A 180 4.36 63.92 -37.83
CA ALA A 180 3.53 64.35 -38.94
C ALA A 180 2.71 65.59 -38.57
N ASP A 181 2.12 65.63 -37.38
CA ASP A 181 1.35 66.78 -36.88
C ASP A 181 2.22 68.03 -36.77
N ASP A 182 3.43 67.90 -36.21
CA ASP A 182 4.39 69.00 -36.08
C ASP A 182 4.79 69.58 -37.45
N VAL A 183 5.17 68.73 -38.40
CA VAL A 183 5.57 69.16 -39.75
C VAL A 183 4.40 69.80 -40.50
N CYS A 184 3.19 69.25 -40.38
CA CYS A 184 1.98 69.80 -40.99
C CYS A 184 1.59 71.17 -40.38
N ARG A 185 1.80 71.35 -39.07
CA ARG A 185 1.56 72.62 -38.36
C ARG A 185 2.53 73.71 -38.81
N GLU A 186 3.82 73.37 -39.00
CA GLU A 186 4.85 74.33 -39.40
C GLU A 186 4.76 74.69 -40.91
N ASN A 187 4.56 73.71 -41.78
CA ASN A 187 4.69 73.90 -43.24
C ASN A 187 3.32 74.04 -43.94
N GLY A 188 2.22 73.93 -43.20
CA GLY A 188 0.87 73.92 -43.74
C GLY A 188 0.44 72.57 -44.31
N SER A 189 -0.87 72.29 -44.23
CA SER A 189 -1.48 70.99 -44.55
C SER A 189 -1.37 70.58 -46.03
N LYS A 190 -1.18 71.54 -46.93
CA LYS A 190 -1.01 71.30 -48.37
C LYS A 190 0.45 71.11 -48.80
N SER A 191 1.40 71.28 -47.90
CA SER A 191 2.82 71.12 -48.24
C SER A 191 3.15 69.66 -48.58
N TRP A 192 4.08 69.47 -49.51
CA TRP A 192 4.57 68.13 -49.87
C TRP A 192 5.20 67.42 -48.66
N LYS A 193 5.86 68.17 -47.76
CA LYS A 193 6.45 67.65 -46.51
C LYS A 193 5.39 67.03 -45.59
N CYS A 194 4.27 67.75 -45.38
CA CYS A 194 3.14 67.24 -44.60
C CYS A 194 2.59 65.93 -45.19
N ARG A 195 2.45 65.86 -46.53
CA ARG A 195 1.98 64.64 -47.21
C ARG A 195 2.93 63.46 -47.00
N THR A 196 4.24 63.68 -47.10
CA THR A 196 5.25 62.64 -46.88
C THR A 196 5.21 62.11 -45.45
N GLU A 197 5.16 62.98 -44.44
CA GLU A 197 5.15 62.53 -43.04
C GLU A 197 3.83 61.83 -42.66
N ARG A 198 2.69 62.26 -43.23
CA ARG A 198 1.44 61.50 -43.09
C ARG A 198 1.55 60.09 -43.69
N THR A 199 2.16 59.97 -44.86
CA THR A 199 2.42 58.65 -45.48
C THR A 199 3.31 57.78 -44.58
N ASN A 200 4.31 58.38 -43.92
CA ASN A 200 5.16 57.67 -42.96
C ASN A 200 4.39 57.23 -41.70
N ALA A 201 3.49 58.08 -41.19
CA ALA A 201 2.62 57.76 -40.06
C ALA A 201 1.65 56.61 -40.41
N ASP A 202 1.02 56.67 -41.59
CA ASP A 202 0.14 55.61 -42.10
C ASP A 202 0.92 54.27 -42.25
N ALA A 203 2.15 54.33 -42.76
CA ALA A 203 3.03 53.16 -42.84
C ALA A 203 3.40 52.61 -41.45
N ALA A 204 3.53 53.47 -40.44
CA ALA A 204 3.81 53.06 -39.06
C ALA A 204 2.59 52.38 -38.40
N GLU A 205 1.38 52.91 -38.59
CA GLU A 205 0.13 52.23 -38.18
C GLU A 205 -0.03 50.88 -38.89
N GLY A 206 0.33 50.77 -40.17
CA GLY A 206 0.36 49.49 -40.88
C GLY A 206 1.32 48.47 -40.26
N ARG A 207 2.48 48.90 -39.74
CA ARG A 207 3.41 48.02 -38.99
C ARG A 207 2.84 47.59 -37.65
N LYS A 208 2.17 48.50 -36.93
CA LYS A 208 1.47 48.20 -35.68
C LYS A 208 0.37 47.16 -35.88
N ALA A 209 -0.48 47.32 -36.91
CA ALA A 209 -1.53 46.35 -37.23
C ALA A 209 -0.95 44.94 -37.52
N LYS A 210 0.16 44.85 -38.26
CA LYS A 210 0.86 43.57 -38.49
C LYS A 210 1.44 42.97 -37.21
N ALA A 211 2.00 43.80 -36.33
CA ALA A 211 2.52 43.35 -35.04
C ALA A 211 1.40 42.85 -34.12
N GLU A 212 0.23 43.49 -34.15
CA GLU A 212 -0.96 43.07 -33.41
C GLU A 212 -1.48 41.72 -33.92
N GLN A 213 -1.61 41.55 -35.23
CA GLN A 213 -1.97 40.25 -35.82
C GLN A 213 -0.99 39.14 -35.39
N THR A 214 0.31 39.43 -35.43
CA THR A 214 1.34 38.48 -34.99
C THR A 214 1.19 38.11 -33.51
N ARG A 215 0.90 39.09 -32.64
CA ARG A 215 0.62 38.85 -31.21
C ARG A 215 -0.56 37.89 -31.06
N ASP A 216 -1.65 38.13 -31.78
CA ASP A 216 -2.87 37.33 -31.64
C ASP A 216 -2.70 35.90 -32.14
N ASP A 217 -1.99 35.70 -33.24
CA ASP A 217 -1.63 34.37 -33.74
C ASP A 217 -0.78 33.60 -32.70
N LYS A 218 0.22 34.26 -32.11
CA LYS A 218 1.07 33.67 -31.06
C LYS A 218 0.29 33.43 -29.76
N LYS A 219 -0.67 34.28 -29.42
CA LYS A 219 -1.59 34.09 -28.29
C LYS A 219 -2.43 32.83 -28.47
N GLY A 220 -3.01 32.63 -29.65
CA GLY A 220 -3.75 31.41 -29.97
C GLY A 220 -2.87 30.15 -29.86
N ALA A 221 -1.64 30.20 -30.38
CA ALA A 221 -0.70 29.09 -30.29
C ALA A 221 -0.32 28.75 -28.83
N SER A 222 -0.09 29.76 -27.99
CA SER A 222 0.20 29.58 -26.57
C SER A 222 -0.97 28.92 -25.83
N ILE A 223 -2.20 29.40 -26.03
CA ILE A 223 -3.41 28.84 -25.41
C ILE A 223 -3.59 27.37 -25.83
N MET A 224 -3.40 27.05 -27.11
CA MET A 224 -3.54 25.67 -27.61
C MET A 224 -2.45 24.75 -27.07
N ALA A 225 -1.22 25.25 -26.89
CA ALA A 225 -0.13 24.48 -26.30
C ALA A 225 -0.40 24.21 -24.81
N GLU A 226 -0.88 25.21 -24.05
CA GLU A 226 -1.30 25.03 -22.65
C GLU A 226 -2.49 24.09 -22.51
N ALA A 227 -3.48 24.17 -23.39
CA ALA A 227 -4.64 23.27 -23.39
C ALA A 227 -4.23 21.81 -23.68
N ARG A 228 -3.26 21.59 -24.58
CA ARG A 228 -2.69 20.25 -24.80
C ARG A 228 -1.94 19.75 -23.58
N LEU A 229 -1.20 20.63 -22.90
CA LEU A 229 -0.49 20.29 -21.67
C LEU A 229 -1.45 19.97 -20.52
N SER A 230 -2.57 20.67 -20.38
CA SER A 230 -3.53 20.45 -19.30
C SER A 230 -4.34 19.16 -19.45
N VAL A 231 -4.58 18.71 -20.68
CA VAL A 231 -5.20 17.41 -20.96
C VAL A 231 -4.20 16.25 -20.81
N ALA A 232 -2.91 16.52 -20.94
CA ALA A 232 -1.87 15.51 -20.73
C ALA A 232 -1.72 15.20 -19.23
N THR A 233 -1.98 13.95 -18.85
CA THR A 233 -1.77 13.52 -17.46
C THR A 233 -0.30 13.25 -17.22
N LYS A 234 0.35 14.07 -16.38
CA LYS A 234 1.66 13.73 -15.83
C LYS A 234 1.49 12.54 -14.90
N LYS A 235 2.12 11.41 -15.20
CA LYS A 235 2.16 10.29 -14.27
C LYS A 235 3.14 10.65 -13.16
N ASP A 236 2.62 10.78 -11.95
CA ASP A 236 3.46 10.95 -10.78
C ASP A 236 4.34 9.72 -10.59
N THR A 237 5.64 9.94 -10.40
CA THR A 237 6.53 8.92 -9.88
C THR A 237 6.16 8.69 -8.41
N ASN A 238 6.04 7.42 -8.03
CA ASN A 238 5.95 7.01 -6.62
C ASN A 238 4.76 7.60 -5.82
N VAL A 239 3.55 7.60 -6.38
CA VAL A 239 2.31 8.08 -5.70
C VAL A 239 2.15 7.46 -4.30
N ASP A 240 2.45 6.17 -4.17
CA ASP A 240 2.34 5.44 -2.91
C ASP A 240 3.33 5.94 -1.85
N LEU A 241 4.55 6.32 -2.28
CA LEU A 241 5.59 6.85 -1.38
C LEU A 241 5.30 8.29 -0.98
N LYS A 242 4.77 9.11 -1.89
CA LYS A 242 4.26 10.46 -1.57
C LYS A 242 3.21 10.42 -0.48
N TYR A 243 2.26 9.47 -0.60
CA TYR A 243 1.24 9.28 0.42
C TYR A 243 1.84 8.84 1.75
N ALA A 244 2.76 7.87 1.73
CA ALA A 244 3.42 7.39 2.94
C ALA A 244 4.28 8.48 3.62
N ALA A 245 5.04 9.28 2.87
CA ALA A 245 5.79 10.42 3.39
C ALA A 245 4.87 11.47 4.01
N LYS A 246 3.71 11.74 3.38
CA LYS A 246 2.69 12.64 3.94
C LYS A 246 2.10 12.11 5.26
N VAL A 247 1.85 10.80 5.35
CA VAL A 247 1.38 10.16 6.59
C VAL A 247 2.43 10.25 7.69
N LEU A 248 3.71 10.02 7.38
CA LEU A 248 4.81 10.19 8.33
C LEU A 248 4.98 11.65 8.79
N GLY A 249 4.72 12.60 7.90
CA GLY A 249 4.67 14.03 8.24
C GLY A 249 3.61 14.36 9.29
N TYR A 250 2.46 13.68 9.29
CA TYR A 250 1.41 13.88 10.31
C TYR A 250 1.83 13.43 11.71
N ILE A 251 2.80 12.53 11.83
CA ILE A 251 3.35 12.08 13.13
C ILE A 251 4.65 12.80 13.49
N GLY A 252 4.99 13.88 12.80
CA GLY A 252 6.19 14.70 13.08
C GLY A 252 7.49 14.12 12.54
N VAL A 253 7.44 13.08 11.70
CA VAL A 253 8.63 12.50 11.08
C VAL A 253 8.78 13.08 9.67
N THR A 254 9.78 13.94 9.49
CA THR A 254 10.11 14.51 8.17
C THR A 254 10.94 13.50 7.37
N VAL A 255 10.30 12.82 6.41
CA VAL A 255 10.99 11.92 5.47
C VAL A 255 10.60 12.32 4.05
N THR A 256 11.57 12.40 3.16
CA THR A 256 11.31 12.67 1.74
C THR A 256 10.85 11.39 1.02
N ASP A 257 10.20 11.55 -0.13
CA ASP A 257 9.76 10.42 -0.95
C ASP A 257 10.95 9.54 -1.36
N ASP A 258 12.09 10.16 -1.68
CA ASP A 258 13.33 9.47 -2.06
C ASP A 258 13.90 8.67 -0.88
N MET A 259 13.92 9.25 0.33
CA MET A 259 14.33 8.53 1.54
C MET A 259 13.39 7.35 1.84
N LEU A 260 12.08 7.49 1.59
CA LEU A 260 11.14 6.38 1.73
C LEU A 260 11.39 5.27 0.70
N ALA A 261 11.69 5.65 -0.54
CA ALA A 261 11.98 4.70 -1.62
C ALA A 261 13.16 3.79 -1.23
N ASP A 262 14.17 4.36 -0.57
CA ASP A 262 15.36 3.64 -0.13
C ASP A 262 15.11 2.82 1.15
N ILE A 263 14.34 3.35 2.09
CA ILE A 263 14.16 2.76 3.42
C ILE A 263 13.06 1.68 3.46
N VAL A 264 11.96 1.84 2.73
CA VAL A 264 10.81 0.90 2.79
C VAL A 264 11.22 -0.54 2.44
N PRO A 265 12.02 -0.79 1.39
CA PRO A 265 12.56 -2.12 1.11
C PRO A 265 13.33 -2.73 2.28
N PHE A 266 14.16 -1.92 2.93
CA PHE A 266 14.96 -2.32 4.09
C PHE A 266 14.06 -2.71 5.27
N ILE A 267 13.09 -1.86 5.64
CA ILE A 267 12.18 -2.12 6.77
C ILE A 267 11.42 -3.43 6.57
N LYS A 268 10.90 -3.69 5.36
CA LYS A 268 10.17 -4.94 5.07
C LYS A 268 11.04 -6.17 5.27
N SER A 269 12.29 -6.12 4.80
CA SER A 269 13.21 -7.23 4.98
C SER A 269 13.61 -7.43 6.43
N VAL A 270 13.95 -6.34 7.15
CA VAL A 270 14.29 -6.40 8.58
C VAL A 270 13.14 -7.01 9.37
N PHE A 271 11.91 -6.60 9.09
CA PHE A 271 10.73 -7.14 9.75
C PHE A 271 10.56 -8.65 9.51
N CYS A 272 10.69 -9.12 8.26
CA CYS A 272 10.55 -10.55 7.94
C CYS A 272 11.63 -11.40 8.59
N GLU A 273 12.88 -10.94 8.54
CA GLU A 273 14.00 -11.61 9.22
C GLU A 273 13.75 -11.66 10.73
N PHE A 274 13.49 -10.52 11.35
CA PHE A 274 13.28 -10.44 12.79
C PHE A 274 12.08 -11.29 13.26
N ALA A 275 10.99 -11.31 12.49
CA ALA A 275 9.84 -12.16 12.76
C ALA A 275 10.19 -13.65 12.67
N THR A 276 10.88 -14.08 11.61
CA THR A 276 11.37 -15.47 11.44
C THR A 276 12.13 -15.92 12.69
N LEU A 277 13.01 -15.06 13.17
CA LEU A 277 13.92 -15.34 14.27
C LEU A 277 13.21 -15.40 15.62
N LEU A 278 12.33 -14.45 15.90
CA LEU A 278 11.51 -14.47 17.12
C LEU A 278 10.64 -15.73 17.19
N PHE A 279 10.03 -16.13 16.08
CA PHE A 279 9.19 -17.34 16.04
C PHE A 279 10.02 -18.61 16.10
N ALA A 280 11.17 -18.67 15.42
CA ALA A 280 12.08 -19.81 15.49
C ALA A 280 12.62 -20.02 16.91
N ALA A 281 13.14 -18.97 17.54
CA ALA A 281 13.63 -19.01 18.92
C ALA A 281 12.52 -19.47 19.89
N GLY A 282 11.29 -18.97 19.71
CA GLY A 282 10.15 -19.36 20.52
C GLY A 282 9.63 -20.79 20.25
N ALA A 283 9.81 -21.31 19.04
CA ALA A 283 9.36 -22.64 18.61
C ALA A 283 10.30 -23.74 19.09
N PHE A 284 11.60 -23.51 19.00
CA PHE A 284 12.64 -24.51 19.26
C PHE A 284 13.41 -24.28 20.57
N GLY A 285 13.14 -23.20 21.30
CA GLY A 285 13.88 -22.82 22.50
C GLY A 285 13.90 -23.93 23.56
N HIS A 286 15.06 -24.52 23.79
CA HIS A 286 15.21 -25.65 24.70
C HIS A 286 14.80 -25.26 26.13
N ARG A 287 13.73 -25.87 26.64
CA ARG A 287 13.53 -25.91 28.10
C ARG A 287 14.78 -26.55 28.67
N ARG A 288 15.43 -25.88 29.62
CA ARG A 288 16.37 -26.57 30.52
C ARG A 288 15.56 -27.71 31.09
N GLY A 289 15.87 -28.93 30.68
CA GLY A 289 15.38 -30.09 31.39
C GLY A 289 15.78 -29.82 32.83
N THR A 290 14.79 -29.55 33.67
CA THR A 290 14.96 -29.66 35.11
C THR A 290 15.55 -31.04 35.29
N VAL A 291 16.86 -31.11 35.52
CA VAL A 291 17.54 -32.34 35.87
C VAL A 291 16.67 -32.88 37.01
N PRO A 292 16.03 -34.06 36.84
CA PRO A 292 15.22 -34.62 37.90
C PRO A 292 16.11 -34.62 39.12
N GLN A 293 15.72 -33.82 40.11
CA GLN A 293 16.49 -33.59 41.32
C GLN A 293 16.73 -34.98 41.87
N SER A 294 17.98 -35.45 41.83
CA SER A 294 18.34 -36.79 42.27
C SER A 294 17.68 -36.99 43.61
N GLU A 295 16.74 -37.94 43.68
CA GLU A 295 15.99 -38.22 44.89
C GLU A 295 17.00 -38.29 46.03
N THR A 296 16.91 -37.32 46.94
CA THR A 296 17.74 -37.34 48.13
C THR A 296 17.37 -38.64 48.84
N PRO A 297 18.33 -39.54 49.11
CA PRO A 297 18.03 -40.82 49.73
C PRO A 297 17.21 -40.57 50.98
N ALA A 298 16.06 -41.24 51.07
CA ALA A 298 15.07 -41.05 52.11
C ALA A 298 15.76 -41.03 53.49
N THR A 299 15.83 -39.85 54.09
CA THR A 299 16.10 -39.74 55.52
C THR A 299 14.92 -40.39 56.22
N VAL A 300 15.19 -41.53 56.85
CA VAL A 300 14.24 -42.33 57.63
C VAL A 300 13.48 -41.40 58.58
N ALA A 301 12.18 -41.23 58.33
CA ALA A 301 11.32 -40.47 59.22
C ALA A 301 11.16 -41.21 60.56
N PRO A 302 11.22 -40.50 61.70
CA PRO A 302 10.82 -41.06 62.99
C PRO A 302 9.30 -41.35 63.04
N PRO A 303 8.85 -42.14 64.04
CA PRO A 303 7.51 -42.73 64.07
C PRO A 303 6.40 -41.68 64.11
N VAL A 304 5.34 -41.99 63.37
CA VAL A 304 4.11 -41.23 63.18
C VAL A 304 3.36 -41.07 64.51
N GLU A 305 3.13 -39.83 64.95
CA GLU A 305 2.07 -39.49 65.89
C GLU A 305 0.73 -39.28 65.14
N PRO A 306 -0.40 -39.79 65.66
CA PRO A 306 -1.70 -39.64 65.04
C PRO A 306 -2.31 -38.29 65.46
N SER A 307 -2.24 -37.28 64.58
CA SER A 307 -2.92 -36.00 64.81
C SER A 307 -3.86 -35.62 63.67
N ARG A 308 -5.13 -35.95 63.91
CA ARG A 308 -6.27 -35.02 63.93
C ARG A 308 -6.68 -34.36 62.60
N ASN A 309 -7.74 -34.95 62.03
CA ASN A 309 -8.86 -34.30 61.35
C ASN A 309 -8.74 -32.77 61.15
N ARG A 310 -8.60 -32.34 59.89
CA ARG A 310 -9.09 -31.03 59.45
C ARG A 310 -9.98 -31.13 58.21
N PRO A 311 -11.01 -30.28 58.10
CA PRO A 311 -12.11 -30.41 57.16
C PRO A 311 -11.75 -29.90 55.76
N MET A 312 -12.43 -30.47 54.76
CA MET A 312 -12.43 -30.03 53.37
C MET A 312 -12.72 -28.53 53.23
N GLU A 313 -11.88 -27.84 52.47
CA GLU A 313 -12.14 -26.49 51.95
C GLU A 313 -12.58 -26.60 50.47
N PRO A 314 -13.61 -25.86 50.03
CA PRO A 314 -14.28 -26.11 48.77
C PRO A 314 -13.52 -25.57 47.55
N SER A 315 -13.56 -26.39 46.50
CA SER A 315 -13.18 -26.11 45.12
C SER A 315 -13.61 -24.72 44.65
N ARG A 316 -12.63 -23.86 44.34
CA ARG A 316 -12.84 -22.61 43.61
C ARG A 316 -12.88 -22.89 42.10
N ASN A 317 -14.08 -22.74 41.55
CA ASN A 317 -14.36 -22.69 40.12
C ASN A 317 -13.53 -21.60 39.42
N HIS A 318 -12.80 -21.97 38.38
CA HIS A 318 -12.27 -21.02 37.40
C HIS A 318 -13.32 -20.76 36.31
N PRO A 319 -13.62 -19.51 35.95
CA PRO A 319 -14.55 -19.20 34.88
C PRO A 319 -13.94 -19.52 33.51
N VAL A 320 -14.72 -20.24 32.70
CA VAL A 320 -14.49 -20.45 31.27
C VAL A 320 -14.67 -19.12 30.55
N LEU A 321 -13.58 -18.60 29.96
CA LEU A 321 -13.62 -17.47 29.03
C LEU A 321 -14.28 -17.94 27.73
N VAL A 322 -15.54 -17.59 27.55
CA VAL A 322 -16.25 -17.68 26.28
C VAL A 322 -15.70 -16.60 25.36
N VAL A 323 -14.99 -17.02 24.31
CA VAL A 323 -14.51 -16.15 23.24
C VAL A 323 -15.67 -15.87 22.28
N SER A 324 -16.27 -14.68 22.39
CA SER A 324 -17.23 -14.17 21.40
C SER A 324 -16.53 -13.92 20.06
N ARG A 325 -16.92 -14.71 19.05
CA ARG A 325 -16.65 -14.43 17.62
C ARG A 325 -17.58 -13.32 17.16
N GLY A 326 -17.02 -12.14 16.88
CA GLY A 326 -17.77 -11.01 16.34
C GLY A 326 -16.86 -9.81 16.08
N ALA A 327 -15.80 -9.99 15.30
CA ALA A 327 -14.98 -8.87 14.83
C ALA A 327 -15.57 -8.33 13.53
N THR A 328 -16.42 -7.32 13.66
CA THR A 328 -16.80 -6.44 12.55
C THR A 328 -15.57 -5.62 12.17
N VAL A 329 -15.16 -5.68 10.90
CA VAL A 329 -14.07 -4.88 10.35
C VAL A 329 -14.35 -3.39 10.63
N PRO A 330 -13.39 -2.61 11.15
CA PRO A 330 -13.58 -1.18 11.35
C PRO A 330 -13.76 -0.51 9.99
N ARG A 331 -15.01 -0.07 9.73
CA ARG A 331 -15.38 0.73 8.57
C ARG A 331 -14.67 2.08 8.73
N VAL A 332 -13.64 2.30 7.93
CA VAL A 332 -12.94 3.59 7.85
C VAL A 332 -13.98 4.63 7.46
N LEU A 333 -14.34 5.49 8.42
CA LEU A 333 -15.20 6.67 8.21
C LEU A 333 -14.41 7.69 7.39
N THR A 334 -14.36 7.48 6.09
CA THR A 334 -14.03 8.54 5.15
C THR A 334 -15.18 9.54 5.19
N THR A 335 -14.86 10.80 5.46
CA THR A 335 -15.82 11.90 5.43
C THR A 335 -16.45 11.95 4.03
N VAL A 336 -17.74 11.62 3.98
CA VAL A 336 -18.53 11.54 2.75
C VAL A 336 -18.53 12.91 2.05
N PRO A 337 -18.27 12.98 0.73
CA PRO A 337 -18.47 14.21 0.00
C PRO A 337 -19.97 14.53 -0.04
N ALA A 338 -20.39 15.57 0.67
CA ALA A 338 -21.77 16.07 0.62
C ALA A 338 -22.17 16.62 -0.77
N ALA A 339 -21.19 16.80 -1.67
CA ALA A 339 -21.36 17.37 -3.00
C ALA A 339 -21.20 16.32 -4.12
N MET A 340 -22.01 16.48 -5.16
CA MET A 340 -22.02 15.65 -6.38
C MET A 340 -20.62 15.52 -7.01
N ASP A 341 -19.83 16.60 -7.02
CA ASP A 341 -18.49 16.60 -7.62
C ASP A 341 -17.52 15.67 -6.87
N GLY A 342 -17.60 15.61 -5.55
CA GLY A 342 -16.77 14.70 -4.75
C GLY A 342 -17.16 13.24 -4.97
N ALA A 343 -18.45 12.95 -5.13
CA ALA A 343 -18.93 11.62 -5.48
C ALA A 343 -18.45 11.20 -6.89
N LEU A 344 -18.38 12.13 -7.84
CA LEU A 344 -17.86 11.86 -9.18
C LEU A 344 -16.36 11.51 -9.15
N VAL A 345 -15.56 12.18 -8.32
CA VAL A 345 -14.13 11.86 -8.14
C VAL A 345 -13.96 10.44 -7.59
N LEU A 346 -14.72 10.08 -6.55
CA LEU A 346 -14.70 8.72 -5.99
C LEU A 346 -15.15 7.69 -7.02
N LEU A 347 -16.19 7.98 -7.80
CA LEU A 347 -16.65 7.10 -8.88
C LEU A 347 -15.56 6.86 -9.93
N ARG A 348 -14.86 7.92 -10.37
CA ARG A 348 -13.75 7.81 -11.33
C ARG A 348 -12.61 6.97 -10.79
N GLN A 349 -12.24 7.15 -9.52
CA GLN A 349 -11.22 6.34 -8.87
C GLN A 349 -11.62 4.87 -8.80
N HIS A 350 -12.87 4.58 -8.44
CA HIS A 350 -13.39 3.22 -8.36
C HIS A 350 -13.43 2.55 -9.75
N LEU A 351 -13.95 3.24 -10.76
CA LEU A 351 -14.02 2.74 -12.14
C LEU A 351 -12.64 2.59 -12.79
N ALA A 352 -11.63 3.35 -12.36
CA ALA A 352 -10.25 3.15 -12.82
C ALA A 352 -9.67 1.80 -12.37
N VAL A 353 -10.18 1.21 -11.29
CA VAL A 353 -9.74 -0.09 -10.76
C VAL A 353 -10.64 -1.24 -11.24
N HIS A 354 -11.96 -1.03 -11.25
CA HIS A 354 -12.94 -2.09 -11.47
C HIS A 354 -13.62 -2.06 -12.85
N GLU A 355 -13.34 -1.05 -13.68
CA GLU A 355 -13.93 -0.76 -15.00
C GLU A 355 -15.44 -0.45 -15.00
N THR A 356 -16.21 -1.12 -14.15
CA THR A 356 -17.67 -1.02 -14.03
C THR A 356 -18.11 -1.15 -12.56
N VAL A 357 -19.31 -0.65 -12.23
CA VAL A 357 -19.91 -0.78 -10.90
C VAL A 357 -21.44 -0.82 -11.00
N PHE A 358 -22.12 -1.58 -10.14
CA PHE A 358 -23.59 -1.57 -10.13
C PHE A 358 -24.11 -0.30 -9.47
N GLN A 359 -25.20 0.28 -10.01
CA GLN A 359 -25.81 1.49 -9.43
C GLN A 359 -26.28 1.28 -7.98
N SER A 360 -26.61 0.05 -7.59
CA SER A 360 -26.96 -0.32 -6.21
C SER A 360 -25.77 -0.22 -5.24
N GLU A 361 -24.57 -0.59 -5.69
CA GLU A 361 -23.32 -0.55 -4.92
C GLU A 361 -22.80 0.88 -4.73
N LEU A 362 -23.20 1.81 -5.60
CA LEU A 362 -22.85 3.23 -5.47
C LEU A 362 -23.39 3.85 -4.17
N VAL A 363 -24.48 3.32 -3.63
CA VAL A 363 -25.01 3.75 -2.33
C VAL A 363 -24.00 3.43 -1.23
N ASP A 364 -23.44 2.22 -1.26
CA ASP A 364 -22.43 1.80 -0.29
C ASP A 364 -21.10 2.53 -0.50
N LEU A 365 -20.74 2.79 -1.76
CA LEU A 365 -19.53 3.53 -2.13
C LEU A 365 -19.57 4.99 -1.68
N PHE A 366 -20.72 5.67 -1.82
CA PHE A 366 -20.89 7.07 -1.42
C PHE A 366 -21.35 7.22 0.04
N GLY A 367 -21.66 6.13 0.74
CA GLY A 367 -22.02 6.14 2.15
C GLY A 367 -23.48 6.54 2.41
N THR A 368 -23.71 7.65 3.12
CA THR A 368 -25.04 8.04 3.64
C THR A 368 -25.99 8.62 2.58
N VAL A 369 -25.69 8.44 1.29
CA VAL A 369 -26.45 9.02 0.18
C VAL A 369 -27.64 8.13 -0.17
N SER A 370 -28.83 8.72 -0.30
CA SER A 370 -30.03 7.94 -0.65
C SER A 370 -29.96 7.39 -2.08
N LYS A 371 -30.60 6.24 -2.34
CA LYS A 371 -30.76 5.66 -3.69
C LYS A 371 -31.29 6.67 -4.72
N SER A 372 -32.24 7.52 -4.29
CA SER A 372 -32.83 8.55 -5.15
C SER A 372 -31.82 9.63 -5.55
N THR A 373 -30.95 10.03 -4.62
CA THR A 373 -29.89 11.01 -4.85
C THR A 373 -28.84 10.45 -5.81
N VAL A 374 -28.39 9.21 -5.58
CA VAL A 374 -27.46 8.51 -6.48
C VAL A 374 -28.03 8.42 -7.90
N SER A 375 -29.31 8.07 -8.04
CA SER A 375 -29.95 8.02 -9.36
C SER A 375 -29.95 9.38 -10.05
N ARG A 376 -30.29 10.47 -9.33
CA ARG A 376 -30.26 11.83 -9.89
C ARG A 376 -28.86 12.26 -10.32
N TRP A 377 -27.82 11.88 -9.57
CA TRP A 377 -26.43 12.15 -9.95
C TRP A 377 -26.04 11.36 -11.20
N CYS A 378 -26.38 10.07 -11.27
CA CYS A 378 -26.15 9.28 -12.47
C CYS A 378 -26.86 9.86 -13.70
N ASP A 379 -28.10 10.36 -13.54
CA ASP A 379 -28.83 11.00 -14.63
C ASP A 379 -28.15 12.30 -15.10
N ALA A 380 -27.57 13.07 -14.18
CA ALA A 380 -26.80 14.27 -14.51
C ALA A 380 -25.48 13.91 -15.24
N TRP A 381 -24.71 12.96 -14.71
CA TRP A 381 -23.44 12.54 -15.31
C TRP A 381 -23.62 11.85 -16.67
N GLU A 382 -24.71 11.13 -16.88
CA GLU A 382 -25.04 10.54 -18.18
C GLU A 382 -25.44 11.61 -19.20
N ARG A 383 -26.18 12.64 -18.77
CA ARG A 383 -26.52 13.81 -19.61
C ARG A 383 -25.27 14.58 -20.05
N ASP A 384 -24.29 14.69 -19.16
CA ASP A 384 -23.01 15.33 -19.43
C ASP A 384 -22.03 14.42 -20.18
N GLU A 385 -22.48 13.23 -20.63
CA GLU A 385 -21.68 12.22 -21.33
C GLU A 385 -20.42 11.80 -20.55
N ILE A 386 -20.46 11.82 -19.21
CA ILE A 386 -19.33 11.41 -18.35
C ILE A 386 -19.35 9.90 -18.08
N ILE A 387 -20.55 9.33 -17.91
CA ILE A 387 -20.77 7.91 -17.68
C ILE A 387 -21.76 7.35 -18.71
N VAL A 388 -21.77 6.03 -18.86
CA VAL A 388 -22.80 5.30 -19.59
C VAL A 388 -23.43 4.28 -18.65
N ARG A 389 -24.76 4.15 -18.69
CA ARG A 389 -25.47 3.09 -17.97
C ARG A 389 -25.90 2.00 -18.92
N THR A 390 -25.48 0.77 -18.65
CA THR A 390 -25.91 -0.43 -19.39
C THR A 390 -26.83 -1.26 -18.50
N VAL A 391 -27.98 -1.67 -19.03
CA VAL A 391 -28.92 -2.52 -18.28
C VAL A 391 -28.36 -3.95 -18.24
N SER A 392 -28.26 -4.52 -17.03
CA SER A 392 -27.86 -5.92 -16.80
C SER A 392 -28.88 -6.57 -15.87
N GLY A 393 -29.84 -7.28 -16.46
CA GLY A 393 -30.95 -7.86 -15.72
C GLY A 393 -31.85 -6.80 -15.09
N ARG A 394 -31.95 -6.82 -13.75
CA ARG A 394 -32.76 -5.85 -12.97
C ARG A 394 -31.98 -4.61 -12.54
N ASP A 395 -30.66 -4.62 -12.69
CA ASP A 395 -29.78 -3.55 -12.26
C ASP A 395 -29.16 -2.82 -13.46
N LYS A 396 -28.62 -1.64 -13.18
CA LYS A 396 -27.86 -0.85 -14.15
C LYS A 396 -26.39 -0.87 -13.77
N ILE A 397 -25.54 -1.23 -14.72
CA ILE A 397 -24.09 -1.14 -14.61
C ILE A 397 -23.66 0.25 -15.09
N VAL A 398 -22.85 0.93 -14.29
CA VAL A 398 -22.28 2.24 -14.59
C VAL A 398 -20.82 2.04 -15.04
N SER A 399 -20.44 2.63 -16.17
CA SER A 399 -19.06 2.68 -16.66
C SER A 399 -18.71 4.10 -17.12
N LEU A 400 -17.42 4.40 -17.30
CA LEU A 400 -17.01 5.68 -17.90
C LEU A 400 -17.45 5.72 -19.36
N ALA A 401 -17.96 6.87 -19.82
CA ALA A 401 -18.25 7.07 -21.23
C ALA A 401 -16.94 7.04 -22.02
N ALA A 402 -16.94 6.35 -23.16
CA ALA A 402 -15.81 6.40 -24.07
C ALA A 402 -15.61 7.86 -24.53
N PRO A 403 -14.38 8.39 -24.51
CA PRO A 403 -14.13 9.75 -24.99
C PRO A 403 -14.67 9.84 -26.42
N LYS A 404 -15.60 10.76 -26.64
CA LYS A 404 -16.21 11.02 -27.95
C LYS A 404 -15.06 11.36 -28.89
N ARG A 405 -14.61 10.38 -29.68
CA ARG A 405 -13.62 10.63 -30.74
C ARG A 405 -14.32 11.61 -31.66
N SER A 406 -13.97 12.89 -31.56
CA SER A 406 -14.37 13.87 -32.55
C SER A 406 -13.77 13.38 -33.85
N VAL A 407 -14.60 12.70 -34.65
CA VAL A 407 -14.26 12.37 -36.02
C VAL A 407 -14.25 13.71 -36.73
N TRP A 408 -13.10 14.37 -36.68
CA TRP A 408 -12.78 15.48 -37.57
C TRP A 408 -12.83 14.90 -38.98
N ARG A 409 -14.02 14.95 -39.57
CA ARG A 409 -14.21 14.66 -40.98
C ARG A 409 -13.49 15.79 -41.71
N ILE A 410 -12.24 15.55 -42.07
CA ILE A 410 -11.49 16.41 -42.98
C ILE A 410 -12.27 16.33 -44.30
N ALA A 411 -13.11 17.34 -44.54
CA ALA A 411 -13.72 17.55 -45.84
C ALA A 411 -12.56 17.82 -46.81
N ARG A 412 -12.38 16.91 -47.77
CA ARG A 412 -11.53 17.14 -48.94
C ARG A 412 -12.32 17.90 -49.98
#